data_AF-A0A1I1DFG7-F1
#
_entry.id   AF-A0A1I1DFG7-F1
#
_cell.length_a   1.000
_cell.length_b   1.000
_cell.length_c   1.000
_cell.angle_alpha   90.00
_cell.angle_beta   90.00
_cell.angle_gamma   90.00
#
_symmetry.space_group_name_H-M   'P 1'
#
loop_
_entity.id
_entity.type
_entity.pdbx_description
1 polymer ?
#
loop_
_entity_poly.entity_id
_entity_poly.type
_entity_poly.pdbx_seq_one_letter_code
_entity_poly.pdbx_strand_id
1 'polypeptide(L)'
;MLPYLSAHRIREIYLRSPAEIASAGLGDSWDQFRRAMATIRRAGYATSHGRITPYLSGVAVPILPPDGSRVVGSLARTIPTAALSAEAETQAAAELTKLGQRIAERYLALLRA
;
A
#
# COMPACT_ATOMS: atom_id res chain seq x y z
N MET A 1 0.87 -2.05 2.75
CA MET A 1 0.21 -2.81 3.86
C MET A 1 -0.18 -1.94 5.05
N LEU A 2 0.66 -0.99 5.47
CA LEU A 2 0.44 -0.14 6.68
C LEU A 2 -0.98 0.46 6.85
N PRO A 3 -1.64 0.99 5.80
CA PRO A 3 -2.99 1.56 5.93
C PRO A 3 -4.09 0.57 6.34
N TYR A 4 -3.81 -0.74 6.26
CA TYR A 4 -4.75 -1.82 6.53
C TYR A 4 -4.49 -2.52 7.87
N LEU A 5 -3.59 -1.98 8.70
CA LEU A 5 -3.39 -2.45 10.07
C LEU A 5 -4.45 -1.86 11.02
N SER A 6 -4.57 -2.41 12.23
CA SER A 6 -5.45 -1.84 13.25
C SER A 6 -4.99 -0.44 13.67
N ALA A 7 -5.91 0.39 14.14
CA ALA A 7 -5.61 1.76 14.58
C ALA A 7 -4.50 1.78 15.66
N HIS A 8 -4.52 0.81 16.57
CA HIS A 8 -3.47 0.62 17.58
C HIS A 8 -2.09 0.42 16.93
N ARG A 9 -1.97 -0.52 15.99
CA ARG A 9 -0.71 -0.82 15.30
C ARG A 9 -0.20 0.36 14.48
N ILE A 10 -1.10 1.08 13.81
CA ILE A 10 -0.75 2.31 13.08
C ILE A 10 -0.18 3.35 14.05
N ARG A 11 -0.81 3.54 15.22
CA ARG A 11 -0.33 4.47 16.25
C ARG A 11 1.02 4.06 16.83
N GLU A 12 1.21 2.78 17.15
CA GLU A 12 2.50 2.26 17.63
C GLU A 12 3.63 2.52 16.62
N ILE A 13 3.39 2.28 15.33
CA ILE A 13 4.38 2.52 14.27
C ILE A 13 4.74 4.00 14.20
N TYR A 14 3.75 4.89 14.29
CA TYR A 14 4.00 6.33 14.35
C TYR A 14 4.88 6.73 15.54
N LEU A 15 4.56 6.21 16.73
CA LEU A 15 5.31 6.54 17.94
C LEU A 15 6.74 6.02 17.94
N ARG A 16 7.00 4.90 17.23
CA ARG A 16 8.35 4.31 17.12
C ARG A 16 9.26 5.06 16.15
N SER A 17 8.71 5.59 15.05
CA SER A 17 9.53 6.15 13.96
C SER A 17 8.95 7.46 13.37
N PRO A 18 8.67 8.50 14.17
CA PRO A 18 8.03 9.72 13.68
C PRO A 18 8.89 10.47 12.66
N ALA A 19 10.22 10.50 12.84
CA ALA A 19 11.15 11.18 11.93
C ALA A 19 11.22 10.51 10.55
N GLU A 20 11.23 9.17 10.50
CA GLU A 20 11.23 8.43 9.24
C GLU A 20 9.92 8.64 8.47
N ILE A 21 8.78 8.65 9.18
CA ILE A 21 7.46 8.92 8.59
C ILE A 21 7.39 10.32 7.98
N ALA A 22 7.91 11.33 8.69
CA ALA A 22 8.05 12.69 8.19
C ALA A 22 8.93 12.72 6.92
N SER A 23 10.12 12.10 6.96
CA SER A 23 11.03 12.03 5.79
C SER A 23 10.40 11.29 4.58
N ALA A 24 9.53 10.32 4.84
CA ALA A 24 8.78 9.60 3.82
C ALA A 24 7.65 10.45 3.20
N GLY A 25 7.42 11.66 3.69
CA GLY A 25 6.36 12.56 3.22
C GLY A 25 4.96 12.06 3.62
N LEU A 26 4.86 11.23 4.65
CA LEU A 26 3.59 10.71 5.14
C LEU A 26 2.94 11.62 6.19
N GLY A 27 3.62 12.72 6.57
CA GLY A 27 3.12 13.77 7.46
C GLY A 27 4.00 13.98 8.69
N ASP A 28 4.02 15.21 9.19
CA ASP A 28 4.91 15.63 10.29
C ASP A 28 4.23 15.55 11.67
N SER A 29 2.98 15.09 11.71
CA SER A 29 2.23 14.90 12.94
C SER A 29 1.35 13.67 12.85
N TRP A 30 0.89 13.20 14.02
CA TRP A 30 -0.03 12.08 14.09
C TRP A 30 -1.27 12.27 13.21
N ASP A 31 -1.86 13.47 13.24
CA ASP A 31 -3.07 13.73 12.47
C ASP A 31 -2.82 13.74 10.98
N GLN A 32 -1.68 14.27 10.52
CA GLN A 32 -1.30 14.22 9.12
C GLN A 32 -1.04 12.77 8.68
N PHE A 33 -0.29 12.01 9.48
CA PHE A 33 0.00 10.60 9.21
C PHE A 33 -1.27 9.75 9.15
N ARG A 34 -2.18 9.91 10.12
CA ARG A 34 -3.47 9.22 10.14
C ARG A 34 -4.32 9.58 8.92
N ARG A 35 -4.33 10.85 8.49
CA ARG A 35 -5.01 11.27 7.26
C ARG A 35 -4.38 10.63 6.03
N ALA A 36 -3.05 10.60 5.93
CA ALA A 36 -2.35 9.95 4.82
C ALA A 36 -2.71 8.45 4.73
N MET A 37 -2.74 7.73 5.85
CA MET A 37 -3.18 6.33 5.88
C MET A 37 -4.63 6.17 5.41
N ALA A 38 -5.54 7.04 5.85
CA ALA A 38 -6.92 7.01 5.41
C ALA A 38 -7.08 7.29 3.90
N THR A 39 -6.30 8.24 3.37
CA THR A 39 -6.28 8.56 1.94
C THR A 39 -5.78 7.38 1.11
N ILE A 40 -4.65 6.78 1.49
CA ILE A 40 -4.10 5.61 0.79
C ILE A 40 -5.09 4.44 0.85
N ARG A 41 -5.69 4.18 2.01
CA ARG A 41 -6.69 3.11 2.16
C ARG A 41 -7.91 3.33 1.27
N ARG A 42 -8.38 4.58 1.13
CA ARG A 42 -9.50 4.95 0.26
C ARG A 42 -9.15 4.80 -1.22
N ALA A 43 -7.93 5.17 -1.61
CA ALA A 43 -7.46 4.99 -2.98
C ALA A 43 -7.33 3.51 -3.36
N GLY A 44 -7.03 2.64 -2.38
CA GLY A 44 -6.88 1.20 -2.60
C GLY A 44 -5.48 0.78 -3.05
N TYR A 45 -4.58 1.73 -3.26
CA TYR A 45 -3.19 1.51 -3.64
C TYR A 45 -2.30 2.63 -3.10
N ALA A 46 -0.99 2.39 -3.09
CA ALA A 46 0.03 3.36 -2.73
C ALA A 46 1.09 3.45 -3.82
N THR A 47 1.61 4.65 -4.03
CA THR A 47 2.66 4.90 -5.03
C THR A 47 3.88 5.54 -4.38
N SER A 48 5.06 5.09 -4.78
CA SER A 48 6.35 5.68 -4.40
C SER A 48 7.03 6.23 -5.65
N HIS A 49 7.61 7.42 -5.53
CA HIS A 49 8.20 8.15 -6.67
C HIS A 49 9.71 8.34 -6.46
N GLY A 50 10.54 7.44 -6.99
CA GLY A 50 12.01 7.56 -6.90
C GLY A 50 12.59 7.63 -5.48
N ARG A 51 11.78 7.34 -4.45
CA ARG A 51 12.13 7.55 -3.03
C ARG A 51 13.06 6.47 -2.48
N ILE A 52 12.92 5.24 -2.98
CA ILE A 52 13.66 4.07 -2.50
C ILE A 52 14.84 3.80 -3.42
N THR A 53 14.58 3.75 -4.72
CA THR A 53 15.61 3.56 -5.75
C THR A 53 15.50 4.72 -6.73
N PRO A 54 16.59 5.46 -7.00
CA PRO A 54 16.58 6.53 -7.99
C PRO A 54 16.03 6.03 -9.33
N TYR A 55 15.21 6.87 -9.99
CA TYR A 55 14.60 6.60 -11.29
C TYR A 55 13.58 5.45 -11.34
N LEU A 56 13.29 4.79 -10.21
CA LEU A 56 12.26 3.77 -10.13
C LEU A 56 11.14 4.23 -9.19
N SER A 57 9.94 4.19 -9.73
CA SER A 57 8.71 4.34 -8.98
C SER A 57 8.06 2.98 -8.76
N GLY A 58 7.17 2.88 -7.77
CA GLY A 58 6.47 1.63 -7.48
C GLY A 58 5.01 1.88 -7.16
N VAL A 59 4.12 1.11 -7.77
CA VAL A 59 2.69 1.06 -7.44
C VAL A 59 2.43 -0.24 -6.68
N ALA A 60 1.82 -0.14 -5.51
CA ALA A 60 1.56 -1.27 -4.62
C ALA A 60 0.09 -1.34 -4.20
N VAL A 61 -0.48 -2.54 -4.26
CA VAL A 61 -1.85 -2.84 -3.84
C VAL A 61 -1.83 -3.80 -2.65
N PRO A 62 -2.81 -3.74 -1.74
CA PRO A 62 -2.97 -4.76 -0.72
C PRO A 62 -3.51 -6.05 -1.34
N ILE A 63 -3.18 -7.19 -0.72
CA ILE A 63 -3.85 -8.46 -0.97
C ILE A 63 -4.86 -8.64 0.15
N LEU A 64 -6.15 -8.46 -0.17
CA LEU A 64 -7.26 -8.51 0.78
C LEU A 64 -8.09 -9.77 0.52
N PRO A 65 -8.26 -10.63 1.53
CA PRO A 65 -9.20 -11.74 1.46
C PRO A 65 -10.64 -11.26 1.24
N PRO A 66 -11.44 -11.94 0.39
CA PRO A 66 -12.84 -11.58 0.14
C PRO A 66 -13.75 -11.74 1.36
N ASP A 67 -13.36 -12.54 2.35
CA ASP A 67 -14.10 -12.72 3.60
C ASP A 67 -13.93 -11.54 4.59
N GLY A 68 -13.20 -10.50 4.21
CA GLY A 68 -12.95 -9.33 5.04
C GLY A 68 -11.93 -9.56 6.16
N SER A 69 -11.24 -10.71 6.16
CA SER A 69 -10.14 -10.97 7.09
C SER A 69 -8.94 -10.04 6.83
N ARG A 70 -7.96 -10.08 7.75
CA ARG A 70 -6.82 -9.17 7.77
C ARG A 70 -6.04 -9.24 6.45
N VAL A 71 -5.49 -8.10 6.01
CA VAL A 71 -4.56 -8.03 4.88
C VAL A 71 -3.47 -9.12 4.99
N VAL A 72 -3.31 -9.93 3.94
CA VAL A 72 -2.39 -11.09 3.94
C VAL A 72 -1.05 -10.77 3.27
N GLY A 73 -0.99 -9.68 2.51
CA GLY A 73 0.22 -9.26 1.81
C GLY A 73 0.01 -7.98 1.00
N SER A 74 0.96 -7.71 0.10
CA SER A 74 0.84 -6.70 -0.95
C SER A 74 1.54 -7.17 -2.21
N LEU A 75 1.06 -6.71 -3.35
CA LEU A 75 1.72 -6.90 -4.65
C LEU A 75 2.16 -5.53 -5.16
N ALA A 76 3.37 -5.44 -5.71
CA ALA A 76 3.92 -4.19 -6.24
C ALA A 76 4.49 -4.37 -7.65
N ARG A 77 4.37 -3.34 -8.47
CA ARG A 77 5.03 -3.22 -9.76
C ARG A 77 5.99 -2.05 -9.72
N THR A 78 7.23 -2.29 -10.12
CA THR A 78 8.23 -1.26 -10.33
C THR A 78 8.15 -0.74 -11.76
N ILE A 79 8.18 0.58 -11.91
CA ILE A 79 8.00 1.29 -13.17
C ILE A 79 9.09 2.38 -13.24
N PRO A 80 9.78 2.58 -14.37
CA PRO A 80 10.67 3.73 -14.54
C PRO A 80 9.92 5.03 -14.20
N THR A 81 10.49 5.88 -13.35
CA THR A 81 9.82 7.11 -12.89
C THR A 81 9.41 8.00 -14.05
N ALA A 82 10.22 8.08 -15.10
CA ALA A 82 9.92 8.84 -16.31
C ALA A 82 8.69 8.31 -17.09
N ALA A 83 8.31 7.05 -16.89
CA ALA A 83 7.18 6.40 -17.55
C ALA A 83 5.91 6.35 -16.69
N LEU A 84 5.97 6.80 -15.42
CA LEU A 84 4.83 6.79 -14.51
C LEU A 84 3.97 8.04 -14.71
N SER A 85 3.05 7.99 -15.67
CA SER A 85 1.94 8.94 -15.76
C SER A 85 0.81 8.56 -14.79
N ALA A 86 -0.11 9.50 -14.51
CA ALA A 86 -1.29 9.21 -13.69
C ALA A 86 -2.17 8.10 -14.28
N GLU A 87 -2.22 8.00 -15.61
CA GLU A 87 -2.92 6.92 -16.32
C GLU A 87 -2.20 5.58 -16.14
N ALA A 88 -0.87 5.57 -16.31
CA ALA A 88 -0.07 4.36 -16.09
C ALA A 88 -0.13 3.87 -14.63
N GLU A 89 -0.16 4.81 -13.67
CA GLU A 89 -0.34 4.53 -12.24
C GLU A 89 -1.69 3.86 -11.99
N THR A 90 -2.77 4.45 -12.50
CA THR A 90 -4.14 3.93 -12.34
C THR A 90 -4.28 2.55 -12.99
N GLN A 91 -3.74 2.38 -14.21
CA GLN A 91 -3.77 1.12 -14.92
C GLN A 91 -2.99 0.03 -14.17
N ALA A 92 -1.79 0.34 -13.68
CA ALA A 92 -1.00 -0.58 -12.89
C ALA A 92 -1.73 -0.98 -11.60
N ALA A 93 -2.34 -0.02 -10.89
CA ALA A 93 -3.12 -0.29 -9.68
C ALA A 93 -4.32 -1.23 -9.98
N ALA A 94 -5.06 -0.98 -11.06
CA ALA A 94 -6.20 -1.80 -11.46
C ALA A 94 -5.79 -3.24 -11.81
N GLU A 95 -4.73 -3.41 -12.60
CA GLU A 95 -4.19 -4.72 -12.97
C GLU A 95 -3.69 -5.49 -11.75
N LEU A 96 -2.89 -4.84 -10.90
CA LEU A 96 -2.37 -5.45 -9.68
C LEU A 96 -3.49 -5.83 -8.72
N THR A 97 -4.56 -5.03 -8.63
CA THR A 97 -5.72 -5.34 -7.78
C THR A 97 -6.40 -6.63 -8.22
N LYS A 98 -6.64 -6.81 -9.52
CA LYS A 98 -7.20 -8.05 -10.07
C LYS A 98 -6.31 -9.26 -9.78
N LEU A 99 -4.99 -9.09 -9.91
CA LEU A 99 -4.03 -10.14 -9.57
C LEU A 99 -4.03 -10.45 -8.06
N GLY A 100 -4.10 -9.41 -7.22
CA GLY A 100 -4.17 -9.55 -5.77
C GLY A 100 -5.42 -10.31 -5.32
N GLN A 101 -6.57 -10.07 -5.94
CA GLN A 101 -7.81 -10.81 -5.69
C GLN A 101 -7.64 -12.31 -5.99
N ARG A 102 -7.07 -12.66 -7.15
CA ARG A 102 -6.79 -14.05 -7.52
C ARG A 102 -5.82 -14.74 -6.54
N ILE A 103 -4.80 -14.01 -6.08
CA ILE A 103 -3.88 -14.53 -5.05
C ILE A 103 -4.62 -14.78 -3.74
N ALA A 104 -5.48 -13.85 -3.32
CA ALA A 104 -6.25 -13.96 -2.09
C ALA A 104 -7.23 -15.15 -2.13
N GLU A 105 -7.93 -15.35 -3.24
CA GLU A 105 -8.82 -16.50 -3.46
C GLU A 105 -8.06 -17.83 -3.34
N ARG A 106 -6.90 -17.93 -4.00
CA ARG A 106 -6.08 -19.14 -3.95
C ARG A 106 -5.51 -19.39 -2.55
N TYR A 107 -5.09 -18.33 -1.85
CA TYR A 107 -4.63 -18.41 -0.47
C TYR A 107 -5.72 -18.95 0.46
N LEU A 108 -6.95 -18.45 0.37
CA LEU A 108 -8.07 -18.95 1.18
C LEU A 108 -8.42 -20.40 0.87
N ALA A 109 -8.40 -20.79 -0.41
CA ALA A 109 -8.66 -22.18 -0.80
C ALA A 109 -7.65 -23.16 -0.16
N LEU A 110 -6.38 -22.75 -0.06
CA LEU A 110 -5.32 -23.56 0.58
C LEU A 110 -5.47 -23.67 2.09
N LEU A 111 -6.02 -22.67 2.78
CA LEU A 111 -6.27 -22.73 4.22
C LEU A 111 -7.48 -23.60 4.60
N ARG A 112 -8.34 -23.92 3.63
CA ARG A 112 -9.57 -24.71 3.80
C ARG A 112 -9.41 -26.17 3.37
N ALA A 113 -8.28 -26.52 2.76
CA ALA A 113 -7.93 -27.87 2.32
C ALA A 113 -7.16 -28.61 3.41
#